data_AF-A0A2G9LVQ0-F1
#
_entry.id   AF-A0A2G9LVQ0-F1
#
_cell.length_a   1.000
_cell.length_b   1.000
_cell.length_c   1.000
_cell.angle_alpha   90.00
_cell.angle_beta   90.00
_cell.angle_gamma   90.00
#
_symmetry.space_group_name_H-M   'P 1'
#
loop_
_entity.id
_entity.type
_entity.pdbx_description
1 polymer ?
#
loop_
_entity_poly.entity_id
_entity_poly.type
_entity_poly.pdbx_seq_one_letter_code
_entity_poly.pdbx_strand_id
1 'polypeptide(L)'
;MKVKELPDKGAVDEITLKVTAKEEPREVRGGSLKVCNLTGEDDTGKVTVALWNDDIDKVKEGDMIKITKGWSQVYQGAMQVSSGRFGTLEVVEK
;
A
#
# COMPACT_ATOMS: atom_id res chain seq x y z
N MET A 1 3.05 -13.18 1.53
CA MET A 1 1.60 -13.47 1.46
C MET A 1 1.04 -12.95 0.15
N LYS A 2 -0.02 -13.57 -0.37
CA LYS A 2 -0.69 -13.15 -1.61
C LYS A 2 -1.90 -12.26 -1.31
N VAL A 3 -2.26 -11.36 -2.22
CA VAL A 3 -3.41 -10.44 -2.06
C VAL A 3 -4.71 -11.17 -1.76
N LYS A 4 -4.96 -12.30 -2.43
CA LYS A 4 -6.17 -13.12 -2.22
C LYS A 4 -6.22 -13.82 -0.86
N GLU A 5 -5.07 -14.00 -0.21
CA GLU A 5 -4.96 -14.61 1.12
C GLU A 5 -4.95 -13.56 2.24
N LEU A 6 -5.08 -12.27 1.89
CA LEU A 6 -5.13 -11.21 2.88
C LEU A 6 -6.43 -11.31 3.71
N PRO A 7 -6.33 -11.37 5.03
CA PRO A 7 -7.50 -11.29 5.89
C PRO A 7 -8.15 -9.91 5.77
N ASP A 8 -9.48 -9.86 5.77
CA ASP A 8 -10.20 -8.61 6.00
C ASP A 8 -9.94 -8.14 7.44
N LYS A 9 -9.31 -6.98 7.59
CA LYS A 9 -8.87 -6.39 8.87
C LYS A 9 -7.88 -7.29 9.61
N GLY A 10 -6.78 -7.65 8.96
CA GLY A 10 -5.70 -8.40 9.60
C GLY A 10 -4.30 -7.86 9.31
N ALA A 11 -3.35 -8.38 10.07
CA ALA A 11 -1.95 -8.07 9.92
C ALA A 11 -1.36 -8.81 8.71
N VAL A 12 -0.47 -8.12 8.00
CA VAL A 12 0.24 -8.63 6.83
C VAL A 12 1.71 -8.71 7.20
N ASP A 13 2.25 -9.92 7.37
CA ASP A 13 3.66 -10.08 7.72
C ASP A 13 4.56 -9.52 6.62
N GLU A 14 4.30 -9.92 5.38
CA GLU A 14 5.06 -9.50 4.21
C GLU A 14 4.25 -9.68 2.92
N ILE A 15 4.19 -8.64 2.09
CA ILE A 15 3.59 -8.68 0.76
C ILE A 15 4.39 -7.84 -0.23
N THR A 16 4.52 -8.33 -1.46
CA THR A 16 5.17 -7.61 -2.56
C THR A 16 4.10 -7.27 -3.59
N LEU A 17 4.09 -6.03 -4.06
CA LEU A 17 3.07 -5.49 -4.95
C LEU A 17 3.77 -4.66 -6.03
N LYS A 18 3.30 -4.79 -7.28
CA LYS A 18 3.75 -3.95 -8.39
C LYS A 18 2.82 -2.75 -8.53
N VAL A 19 3.37 -1.54 -8.51
CA VAL A 19 2.58 -0.33 -8.68
C VAL A 19 2.18 -0.17 -10.14
N THR A 20 0.88 -0.18 -10.43
CA THR A 20 0.34 0.03 -11.78
C THR A 20 -0.22 1.42 -11.99
N ALA A 21 -0.69 2.08 -10.94
CA ALA A 21 -1.20 3.45 -10.98
C ALA A 21 -0.99 4.14 -9.64
N LYS A 22 -0.75 5.45 -9.63
CA LYS A 22 -0.58 6.27 -8.44
C LYS A 22 -1.57 7.44 -8.49
N GLU A 23 -2.41 7.55 -7.47
CA GLU A 23 -3.34 8.68 -7.34
C GLU A 23 -2.64 9.91 -6.77
N GLU A 24 -3.35 11.04 -6.73
CA GLU A 24 -2.82 12.25 -6.13
C GLU A 24 -2.73 12.16 -4.60
N PRO A 25 -1.63 12.62 -3.99
CA PRO A 25 -1.50 12.68 -2.55
C PRO A 25 -2.48 13.69 -1.97
N ARG A 26 -3.23 13.27 -0.94
CA ARG A 26 -4.15 14.10 -0.19
C ARG A 26 -3.63 14.37 1.22
N GLU A 27 -3.90 15.56 1.72
CA GLU A 27 -3.58 15.94 3.09
C GLU A 27 -4.68 15.48 4.05
N VAL A 28 -4.26 14.83 5.13
CA VAL A 28 -5.13 14.34 6.20
C VAL A 28 -4.68 14.95 7.53
N ARG A 29 -5.62 15.06 8.48
CA ARG A 29 -5.43 15.80 9.75
C ARG A 29 -5.07 17.29 9.54
N GLY A 30 -5.68 17.95 8.56
CA GLY A 30 -5.53 19.40 8.38
C GLY A 30 -4.15 19.85 7.89
N GLY A 31 -3.43 19.01 7.14
CA GLY A 31 -2.14 19.34 6.52
C GLY A 31 -0.92 18.66 7.14
N SER A 32 -1.06 18.10 8.34
CA SER A 32 0.08 17.52 9.07
C SER A 32 0.54 16.15 8.56
N LEU A 33 -0.33 15.42 7.87
CA LEU A 33 -0.01 14.10 7.31
C LEU A 33 -0.45 14.05 5.86
N LYS A 34 0.38 13.46 5.00
CA LYS A 34 0.02 13.19 3.60
C LYS A 34 -0.26 11.72 3.43
N VAL A 35 -1.31 11.39 2.67
CA VAL A 35 -1.62 10.03 2.27
C VAL A 35 -1.82 9.98 0.76
N CYS A 36 -1.21 9.01 0.09
CA CYS A 36 -1.38 8.77 -1.33
C CYS A 36 -1.91 7.36 -1.52
N ASN A 37 -2.98 7.23 -2.30
CA ASN A 37 -3.44 5.93 -2.73
C ASN A 37 -2.70 5.55 -4.02
N LEU A 38 -2.38 4.27 -4.17
CA LEU A 38 -1.91 3.72 -5.43
C LEU A 38 -2.54 2.35 -5.65
N THR A 39 -2.58 1.91 -6.89
CA THR A 39 -3.00 0.56 -7.25
C THR A 39 -1.77 -0.32 -7.32
N GLY A 40 -1.70 -1.28 -6.41
CA GLY A 40 -0.76 -2.39 -6.42
C GLY A 40 -1.41 -3.63 -7.02
N GLU A 41 -0.69 -4.31 -7.90
CA GLU A 41 -1.12 -5.58 -8.47
C GLU A 41 -0.09 -6.66 -8.13
N ASP A 42 -0.61 -7.86 -7.89
CA ASP A 42 0.14 -9.08 -7.63
C ASP A 42 -0.45 -10.20 -8.50
N ASP A 43 0.21 -11.37 -8.51
CA ASP A 43 -0.22 -12.56 -9.24
C ASP A 43 -1.64 -13.02 -8.91
N THR A 44 -2.20 -12.55 -7.78
CA THR A 44 -3.52 -12.95 -7.31
C THR A 44 -4.63 -11.93 -7.52
N GLY A 45 -4.29 -10.67 -7.80
CA GLY A 45 -5.29 -9.62 -7.96
C GLY A 45 -4.75 -8.22 -7.74
N LYS A 46 -5.67 -7.27 -7.63
CA LYS A 46 -5.39 -5.84 -7.46
C LYS A 46 -5.80 -5.37 -6.07
N VAL A 47 -5.03 -4.44 -5.51
CA VAL A 47 -5.17 -3.92 -4.15
C VAL A 47 -4.79 -2.45 -4.14
N THR A 48 -5.49 -1.64 -3.36
CA THR A 48 -5.10 -0.25 -3.13
C THR A 48 -4.06 -0.17 -2.02
N VAL A 49 -2.91 0.46 -2.26
CA VAL A 49 -1.90 0.71 -1.22
C VAL A 49 -1.98 2.16 -0.76
N ALA A 50 -2.06 2.38 0.54
CA ALA A 50 -2.00 3.72 1.14
C ALA A 50 -0.58 4.02 1.62
N LEU A 51 0.10 4.94 0.92
CA LEU A 51 1.41 5.48 1.28
C LEU A 51 1.26 6.69 2.19
N TRP A 52 2.19 6.86 3.12
CA TRP A 52 2.16 7.93 4.12
C TRP A 52 3.41 8.81 4.03
N ASN A 53 3.21 10.13 4.13
CA ASN A 53 4.27 11.14 4.19
C ASN A 53 5.37 10.92 3.13
N ASP A 54 6.62 10.71 3.57
CA ASP A 54 7.79 10.59 2.68
C ASP A 54 7.75 9.32 1.81
N ASP A 55 6.99 8.29 2.20
CA ASP A 55 6.88 7.08 1.38
C ASP A 55 6.17 7.34 0.06
N ILE A 56 5.35 8.41 0.00
CA ILE A 56 4.69 8.88 -1.21
C ILE A 56 5.73 9.26 -2.27
N ASP A 57 6.79 9.96 -1.88
CA ASP A 57 7.80 10.44 -2.82
C ASP A 57 8.82 9.35 -3.20
N LYS A 58 8.96 8.32 -2.35
CA LYS A 58 9.85 7.17 -2.60
C LYS A 58 9.32 6.25 -3.69
N VAL A 59 7.99 6.09 -3.78
CA VAL A 59 7.34 5.13 -4.66
C VAL A 59 6.83 5.81 -5.93
N LYS A 60 7.10 5.21 -7.09
CA LYS A 60 6.58 5.67 -8.39
C LYS A 60 5.73 4.59 -9.07
N GLU A 61 5.00 5.03 -10.09
CA GLU A 61 4.30 4.10 -10.98
C GLU A 61 5.32 3.22 -11.71
N GLY A 62 5.06 1.91 -11.73
CA GLY A 62 5.98 0.91 -12.29
C GLY A 62 6.89 0.25 -11.26
N ASP A 63 7.11 0.88 -10.10
CA ASP A 63 8.00 0.35 -9.06
C ASP A 63 7.41 -0.91 -8.41
N MET A 64 8.28 -1.79 -7.93
CA MET A 64 7.90 -2.91 -7.09
C MET A 64 8.12 -2.55 -5.63
N ILE A 65 7.04 -2.59 -4.84
CA ILE A 65 7.09 -2.28 -3.41
C ILE A 65 6.88 -3.53 -2.58
N LYS A 66 7.51 -3.55 -1.41
CA LYS A 66 7.40 -4.59 -0.40
C LYS A 66 6.94 -3.97 0.90
N ILE A 67 5.84 -4.48 1.43
CA ILE A 67 5.26 -4.04 2.69
C ILE A 67 5.49 -5.15 3.71
N THR A 68 6.14 -4.82 4.81
CA THR A 68 6.34 -5.71 5.96
C THR A 68 5.54 -5.21 7.16
N LYS A 69 4.96 -6.12 7.95
CA LYS A 69 4.09 -5.83 9.10
C LYS A 69 2.97 -4.81 8.78
N GLY A 70 2.44 -4.91 7.57
CA GLY A 70 1.35 -4.07 7.09
C GLY A 70 0.00 -4.45 7.68
N TRP A 71 -1.02 -3.75 7.23
CA TRP A 71 -2.40 -3.97 7.59
C TRP A 71 -3.28 -4.02 6.34
N SER A 72 -4.04 -5.10 6.17
CA SER A 72 -5.02 -5.25 5.10
C SER A 72 -6.43 -5.06 5.61
N GLN A 73 -7.27 -4.36 4.86
CA GLN A 73 -8.69 -4.18 5.12
C GLN A 73 -9.47 -4.03 3.83
N VAL A 74 -10.71 -4.49 3.80
CA VAL A 74 -11.61 -4.20 2.68
C VAL A 74 -12.16 -2.78 2.83
N TYR A 75 -11.83 -1.91 1.88
CA TYR A 75 -12.37 -0.56 1.80
C TYR A 75 -13.20 -0.39 0.52
N GLN A 76 -14.48 -0.03 0.68
CA GLN A 76 -15.42 0.14 -0.44
C GLN A 76 -15.51 -1.08 -1.40
N GLY A 77 -15.34 -2.30 -0.87
CA GLY A 77 -15.40 -3.53 -1.65
C GLY A 77 -14.09 -3.90 -2.36
N ALA A 78 -13.06 -3.06 -2.28
CA ALA A 78 -11.71 -3.35 -2.76
C ALA A 78 -10.76 -3.61 -1.58
N MET A 79 -9.78 -4.50 -1.79
CA MET A 79 -8.78 -4.75 -0.76
C MET A 79 -7.81 -3.58 -0.70
N GLN A 80 -7.58 -3.05 0.50
CA GLN A 80 -6.65 -1.97 0.76
C GLN A 80 -5.57 -2.43 1.74
N VAL A 81 -4.31 -2.13 1.44
CA VAL A 81 -3.16 -2.44 2.29
C VAL A 81 -2.43 -1.15 2.65
N SER A 82 -1.91 -1.08 3.87
CA SER A 82 -1.04 0.00 4.30
C SER A 82 0.11 -0.55 5.13
N SER A 83 1.21 0.19 5.24
CA SER A 83 2.27 -0.12 6.20
C SER A 83 1.79 0.02 7.66
N GLY A 84 0.71 0.75 7.92
CA GLY A 84 0.20 0.93 9.28
C GLY A 84 1.22 1.63 10.20
N ARG A 85 1.07 1.45 11.52
CA ARG A 85 1.94 2.11 12.52
C ARG A 85 3.26 1.38 12.76
N PHE A 86 3.30 0.07 12.52
CA PHE A 86 4.44 -0.79 12.81
C PHE A 86 5.06 -1.45 11.57
N GLY A 87 4.46 -1.23 10.40
CA GLY A 87 4.98 -1.76 9.16
C GLY A 87 5.87 -0.78 8.45
N THR A 88 6.63 -1.36 7.53
CA THR A 88 7.65 -0.71 6.74
C THR A 88 7.35 -0.95 5.27
N LEU A 89 7.58 0.07 4.46
CA LEU A 89 7.48 -0.02 3.01
C LEU A 89 8.87 0.17 2.42
N GLU A 90 9.26 -0.77 1.56
CA GLU A 90 10.54 -0.76 0.85
C GLU A 90 10.28 -0.89 -0.65
N VAL A 91 10.99 -0.09 -1.45
CA VAL A 91 10.97 -0.24 -2.92
C VAL A 91 12.06 -1.24 -3.30
N VAL A 92 11.65 -2.38 -3.84
CA VAL A 92 12.53 -3.49 -4.22
C VAL A 92 13.09 -3.27 -5.63
N GLU A 93 12.29 -2.70 -6.54
CA GLU A 93 12.63 -2.55 -7.96
C GLU A 93 12.12 -1.22 -8.52
N LYS A 94 12.90 -0.59 -9.41
CA LYS A 94 12.65 0.69 -10.09
C LYS A 94 12.82 0.55 -11.60
#